data_AF-A0A9P1BR93-F1
#
_entry.id   AF-A0A9P1BR93-F1
#
_cell.length_a   1.000
_cell.length_b   1.000
_cell.length_c   1.000
_cell.angle_alpha   90.00
_cell.angle_beta   90.00
_cell.angle_gamma   90.00
#
_symmetry.space_group_name_H-M   'P 1'
#
loop_
_entity.id
_entity.type
_entity.pdbx_description
1 polymer ?
#
loop_
_entity_poly.entity_id
_entity_poly.type
_entity_poly.pdbx_seq_one_letter_code
_entity_poly.pdbx_strand_id
1 'polypeptide(L)'
;PKETIFPHRKPSPVIFEEAFVRARNLGWTDGAWWHVGDDLAIDVAAASRLGLRTVYVDRPERVENRFSLTSAEKLAARQAEADSEPDLTVSSLRGLADKIQ
;
A
#
# COMPACT_ATOMS: atom_id res chain seq x y z
N PRO A 1 20.17 -5.15 -2.81
CA PRO A 1 18.88 -4.41 -2.70
C PRO A 1 17.88 -4.66 -3.85
N LYS A 2 18.32 -4.65 -5.12
CA LYS A 2 17.41 -4.88 -6.27
C LYS A 2 17.17 -6.37 -6.54
N GLU A 3 18.19 -7.19 -6.30
CA GLU A 3 18.18 -8.65 -6.48
C GLU A 3 17.33 -9.39 -5.44
N THR A 4 17.11 -8.84 -4.24
CA THR A 4 16.22 -9.41 -3.23
C THR A 4 14.74 -9.17 -3.53
N ILE A 5 14.42 -8.05 -4.20
CA ILE A 5 13.04 -7.64 -4.46
C ILE A 5 12.52 -8.20 -5.78
N PHE A 6 13.34 -8.27 -6.83
CA PHE A 6 12.95 -8.92 -8.09
C PHE A 6 13.26 -10.42 -8.00
N PRO A 7 12.34 -11.32 -8.38
CA PRO A 7 11.15 -11.10 -9.21
C PRO A 7 9.85 -10.85 -8.43
N HIS A 8 9.87 -10.74 -7.11
CA HIS A 8 8.66 -10.58 -6.29
C HIS A 8 7.79 -9.39 -6.76
N ARG A 9 6.47 -9.59 -6.71
CA ARG A 9 5.44 -8.61 -7.00
C ARG A 9 4.45 -8.58 -5.85
N LYS A 10 3.81 -7.45 -5.64
CA LYS A 10 2.72 -7.39 -4.65
C LYS A 10 1.64 -8.41 -5.06
N PRO A 11 1.04 -9.14 -4.11
CA PRO A 11 1.03 -8.89 -2.67
C PRO A 11 2.16 -9.55 -1.86
N SER A 12 3.25 -10.02 -2.51
CA SER A 12 4.37 -10.65 -1.81
C SER A 12 4.91 -9.77 -0.67
N PRO A 13 5.03 -10.30 0.56
CA PRO A 13 5.44 -9.53 1.73
C PRO A 13 6.89 -9.00 1.61
N VAL A 14 7.75 -9.72 0.87
CA VAL A 14 9.16 -9.38 0.61
C VAL A 14 9.38 -7.91 0.22
N ILE A 15 8.48 -7.32 -0.56
CA ILE A 15 8.61 -5.91 -1.00
C ILE A 15 8.47 -4.95 0.19
N PHE A 16 7.55 -5.26 1.12
CA PHE A 16 7.26 -4.44 2.30
C PHE A 16 8.28 -4.69 3.40
N GLU A 17 8.72 -5.93 3.59
CA GLU A 17 9.80 -6.31 4.51
C GLU A 17 11.10 -5.58 4.18
N GLU A 18 11.49 -5.55 2.89
CA GLU A 18 12.66 -4.80 2.44
C GLU A 18 12.52 -3.29 2.63
N ALA A 19 11.32 -2.73 2.44
CA ALA A 19 11.05 -1.33 2.72
C ALA A 19 11.22 -1.03 4.22
N PHE A 20 10.74 -1.93 5.09
CA PHE A 20 10.90 -1.84 6.54
C PHE A 20 12.36 -1.91 6.97
N VAL A 21 13.13 -2.88 6.46
CA VAL A 21 14.58 -2.97 6.72
C VAL A 21 15.30 -1.68 6.32
N ARG A 22 14.97 -1.10 5.16
CA ARG A 22 15.56 0.16 4.71
C ARG A 22 15.20 1.34 5.60
N ALA A 23 13.94 1.45 6.02
CA ALA A 23 13.50 2.51 6.93
C ALA A 23 14.30 2.47 8.25
N ARG A 24 14.46 1.26 8.83
CA ARG A 24 15.27 1.08 10.05
C ARG A 24 16.73 1.47 9.85
N ASN A 25 17.33 1.11 8.71
CA ASN A 25 18.71 1.49 8.39
C ASN A 25 18.90 3.01 8.23
N LEU A 26 17.83 3.74 7.93
CA LEU A 26 17.81 5.21 7.90
C LEU A 26 17.52 5.84 9.28
N GLY A 27 17.40 5.03 10.34
CA GLY A 27 17.13 5.48 11.70
C GLY A 27 15.65 5.74 12.01
N TRP A 28 14.72 5.29 11.17
CA TRP A 28 13.29 5.40 11.45
C TRP A 28 12.90 4.36 12.51
N THR A 29 12.10 4.78 13.49
CA THR A 29 11.59 3.88 14.53
C THR A 29 10.41 3.05 14.04
N ASP A 30 10.22 1.90 14.66
CA ASP A 30 9.08 1.03 14.40
C ASP A 30 7.78 1.83 14.63
N GLY A 31 6.89 1.84 13.64
CA GLY A 31 5.66 2.62 13.66
C GLY A 31 5.77 4.09 13.25
N ALA A 32 6.95 4.66 12.98
CA ALA A 32 7.09 6.09 12.61
C ALA A 32 6.62 6.44 11.18
N TRP A 33 6.22 5.46 10.39
CA TRP A 33 5.91 5.66 8.98
C TRP A 33 4.63 4.94 8.58
N TRP A 34 4.01 5.46 7.52
CA TRP A 34 2.76 4.96 6.98
C TRP A 34 3.02 4.36 5.60
N HIS A 35 2.40 3.22 5.32
CA HIS A 35 2.27 2.73 3.97
C HIS A 35 1.07 3.40 3.30
N VAL A 36 1.26 4.00 2.13
CA VAL A 36 0.20 4.67 1.38
C VAL A 36 -0.04 3.90 0.08
N GLY A 37 -1.27 3.47 -0.16
CA GLY A 37 -1.65 2.65 -1.30
C GLY A 37 -3.04 2.96 -1.86
N ASP A 38 -3.33 2.43 -3.04
CA ASP A 38 -4.62 2.59 -3.74
C ASP A 38 -5.30 1.26 -4.09
N ASP A 39 -4.76 0.14 -3.58
CA ASP A 39 -5.35 -1.20 -3.66
C ASP A 39 -5.44 -1.81 -2.25
N LEU A 40 -6.66 -2.12 -1.80
CA LEU A 40 -6.90 -2.63 -0.45
C LEU A 40 -6.21 -3.99 -0.20
N ALA A 41 -6.21 -4.90 -1.16
CA ALA A 41 -5.62 -6.23 -0.93
C ALA A 41 -4.10 -6.23 -1.12
N ILE A 42 -3.62 -5.45 -2.09
CA ILE A 42 -2.22 -5.47 -2.51
C ILE A 42 -1.35 -4.53 -1.70
N ASP A 43 -1.86 -3.37 -1.28
CA ASP A 43 -1.11 -2.37 -0.53
C ASP A 43 -1.46 -2.42 0.96
N VAL A 44 -2.75 -2.27 1.29
CA VAL A 44 -3.20 -2.13 2.68
C VAL A 44 -3.07 -3.45 3.42
N ALA A 45 -3.70 -4.52 2.96
CA ALA A 45 -3.64 -5.82 3.65
C ALA A 45 -2.21 -6.37 3.73
N ALA A 46 -1.43 -6.25 2.66
CA ALA A 46 -0.04 -6.72 2.67
C ALA A 46 0.85 -5.93 3.66
N ALA A 47 0.68 -4.61 3.75
CA ALA A 47 1.40 -3.79 4.73
C ALA A 47 0.91 -4.03 6.17
N SER A 48 -0.41 -4.16 6.36
CA SER A 48 -1.04 -4.39 7.67
C SER A 48 -0.56 -5.70 8.32
N ARG A 49 -0.38 -6.77 7.52
CA ARG A 49 0.19 -8.05 7.99
C ARG A 49 1.61 -7.94 8.56
N LEU A 50 2.33 -6.86 8.25
CA LEU A 50 3.65 -6.56 8.81
C LEU A 50 3.59 -5.54 9.96
N GLY A 51 2.40 -5.19 10.44
CA GLY A 51 2.19 -4.22 11.52
C GLY A 51 2.43 -2.77 11.11
N LEU A 52 2.40 -2.45 9.81
CA LEU A 52 2.52 -1.08 9.33
C LEU A 52 1.20 -0.34 9.49
N ARG A 53 1.28 0.96 9.81
CA ARG A 53 0.15 1.88 9.66
C ARG A 53 -0.13 2.09 8.18
N THR A 54 -1.39 2.11 7.79
CA THR A 54 -1.81 2.08 6.39
C THR A 54 -2.76 3.22 6.05
N VAL A 55 -2.57 3.79 4.86
CA VAL A 55 -3.47 4.77 4.26
C VAL A 55 -4.01 4.20 2.96
N TYR A 56 -5.32 4.14 2.84
CA TYR A 56 -6.00 3.89 1.58
C TYR A 56 -6.36 5.20 0.90
N VAL A 57 -5.89 5.37 -0.34
CA VAL A 57 -6.27 6.49 -1.20
C VAL A 57 -7.42 6.05 -2.09
N ASP A 58 -8.65 6.33 -1.66
CA ASP A 58 -9.86 6.05 -2.41
C ASP A 58 -10.03 7.06 -3.54
N ARG A 59 -9.98 6.58 -4.78
CA ARG A 59 -10.15 7.41 -5.98
C ARG A 59 -11.31 6.85 -6.79
N PRO A 60 -12.56 7.29 -6.52
CA PRO A 60 -13.74 6.76 -7.21
C PRO A 60 -13.69 7.05 -8.72
N GLU A 61 -13.01 8.12 -9.13
CA GLU A 61 -12.78 8.47 -10.54
C GLU A 61 -11.42 7.98 -11.05
N ARG A 62 -10.98 6.78 -10.66
CA ARG A 62 -9.72 6.23 -11.17
C ARG A 62 -9.84 6.03 -12.69
N VAL A 63 -9.36 7.03 -13.44
CA VAL A 63 -9.21 6.97 -14.90
C VAL A 63 -8.42 5.70 -15.20
N GLU A 64 -8.91 4.91 -16.17
CA GLU A 64 -8.22 3.71 -16.63
C GLU A 64 -6.72 4.00 -16.77
N ASN A 65 -5.94 3.36 -15.91
CA ASN A 65 -4.51 3.49 -16.00
C ASN A 65 -4.09 2.70 -17.24
N ARG A 66 -3.72 3.40 -18.32
CA ARG A 66 -3.22 2.80 -19.57
C ARG A 66 -2.02 1.86 -19.38
N PHE A 67 -1.37 1.90 -18.21
CA PHE A 67 -0.27 1.03 -17.83
C PHE A 67 -0.70 -0.13 -16.92
N SER A 68 -1.95 -0.15 -16.44
CA SER A 68 -2.51 -1.27 -15.70
C SER A 68 -2.98 -2.35 -16.67
N LEU A 69 -2.45 -3.56 -16.51
CA LEU A 69 -2.91 -4.75 -17.21
C LEU A 69 -4.09 -5.45 -16.48
N THR A 70 -4.53 -4.89 -15.34
CA THR A 70 -5.63 -5.44 -14.55
C THR A 70 -6.92 -4.71 -14.91
N SER A 71 -7.95 -5.45 -15.34
CA SER A 71 -9.28 -4.91 -15.64
C SER A 71 -9.97 -4.38 -14.37
N ALA A 72 -10.94 -3.47 -14.55
CA ALA A 72 -11.75 -2.95 -13.45
C ALA A 72 -12.46 -4.05 -12.65
N GLU A 73 -12.99 -5.08 -13.32
CA GLU A 73 -13.63 -6.24 -12.69
C GLU A 73 -12.67 -7.01 -11.77
N LYS A 74 -11.43 -7.26 -12.24
CA LYS A 74 -10.41 -7.93 -11.43
C LYS A 74 -9.95 -7.08 -10.25
N LEU A 75 -9.93 -5.75 -10.41
CA LEU A 75 -9.66 -4.84 -9.30
C LEU A 75 -10.78 -4.89 -8.25
N ALA A 76 -12.04 -4.86 -8.67
CA ALA A 76 -13.19 -4.94 -7.77
C ALA A 76 -13.25 -6.27 -7.01
N ALA A 77 -13.06 -7.40 -7.70
CA ALA A 77 -13.00 -8.72 -7.07
C ALA A 77 -11.87 -8.79 -6.03
N ARG A 78 -10.69 -8.26 -6.38
CA ARG A 78 -9.55 -8.19 -5.45
C ARG A 78 -9.84 -7.30 -4.23
N GLN A 79 -10.47 -6.14 -4.43
CA GLN A 79 -10.84 -5.26 -3.31
C GLN A 79 -11.80 -5.96 -2.34
N ALA A 80 -12.72 -6.80 -2.85
CA ALA A 80 -13.62 -7.59 -2.01
C ALA A 80 -12.91 -8.69 -1.21
N GLU A 81 -11.71 -9.12 -1.63
CA GLU A 81 -10.87 -10.11 -0.94
C GLU A 81 -9.97 -9.50 0.14
N ALA A 82 -9.96 -8.16 0.29
CA ALA A 82 -9.15 -7.52 1.32
C ALA A 82 -9.65 -7.91 2.72
N ASP A 83 -8.75 -8.43 3.55
CA ASP A 83 -8.99 -8.93 4.90
C ASP A 83 -8.49 -7.96 5.98
N SER A 84 -8.20 -6.71 5.63
CA SER A 84 -7.74 -5.68 6.56
C SER A 84 -8.33 -4.32 6.21
N GLU A 85 -8.77 -3.61 7.24
CA GLU A 85 -9.20 -2.22 7.13
C GLU A 85 -7.99 -1.28 7.21
N PRO A 86 -7.95 -0.21 6.39
CA PRO A 86 -6.90 0.79 6.50
C PRO A 86 -7.05 1.65 7.76
N ASP A 87 -5.93 2.05 8.37
CA ASP A 87 -5.94 2.95 9.53
C ASP A 87 -6.50 4.34 9.17
N LEU A 88 -6.31 4.76 7.92
CA LEU A 88 -6.83 6.02 7.40
C LEU A 88 -7.28 5.88 5.94
N THR A 89 -8.44 6.45 5.63
CA THR A 89 -8.88 6.62 4.24
C THR A 89 -8.89 8.11 3.85
N VAL A 90 -8.35 8.40 2.67
CA VAL A 90 -8.29 9.74 2.08
C VAL A 90 -8.69 9.68 0.60
N SER A 91 -9.27 10.75 0.07
CA SER A 91 -9.58 10.83 -1.37
C SER A 91 -8.40 11.33 -2.22
N SER A 92 -7.36 11.86 -1.57
CA SER A 92 -6.18 12.41 -2.25
C SER A 92 -4.98 12.49 -1.32
N LEU A 93 -3.77 12.57 -1.89
CA LEU A 93 -2.54 12.80 -1.11
C LEU A 93 -2.51 14.18 -0.44
N ARG A 94 -3.20 15.17 -1.01
CA ARG A 94 -3.36 16.48 -0.36
C ARG A 94 -4.14 16.32 0.95
N GLY A 95 -5.27 15.60 0.90
CA GLY A 95 -6.07 15.31 2.10
C GLY A 95 -5.34 14.45 3.13
N LEU A 96 -4.31 13.69 2.72
CA LEU A 96 -3.44 12.99 3.67
C LEU A 96 -2.59 13.99 4.48
N ALA A 97 -1.94 14.95 3.81
CA ALA A 97 -1.09 15.95 4.46
C ALA A 97 -1.85 16.76 5.52
N ASP A 98 -3.14 17.02 5.30
CA ASP A 98 -4.00 17.73 6.24
C ASP A 98 -4.35 16.91 7.50
N LYS A 99 -4.19 15.58 7.48
CA LYS A 99 -4.60 14.66 8.56
C LYS A 99 -3.46 14.08 9.39
N ILE A 100 -2.23 14.13 8.92
CA ILE A 100 -1.05 13.53 9.58
C ILE A 100 -0.20 14.56 10.33
N GLN A 101 -0.81 15.68 10.76
CA GLN A 101 -0.17 16.70 11.59
C GLN A 101 0.12 16.21 13.02
#